data_AF-A0A4Q3DZW1-F1
#
_entry.id   AF-A0A4Q3DZW1-F1
#
_cell.length_a   1.000
_cell.length_b   1.000
_cell.length_c   1.000
_cell.angle_alpha   90.00
_cell.angle_beta   90.00
_cell.angle_gamma   90.00
#
_symmetry.space_group_name_H-M   'P 1'
#
loop_
_entity.id
_entity.type
_entity.pdbx_description
1 polymer ?
#
loop_
_entity_poly.entity_id
_entity_poly.type
_entity_poly.pdbx_seq_one_letter_code
_entity_poly.pdbx_strand_id
1 'polypeptide(L)'
;ETPGHARAAIKSMNARYDRLMKEGKQAEAEEYLLRDLNDKSEYRSVQGFSDNVINPAVPSVYKFLEKVTDELVAMHKTAGAPLHTIHFGGDEVPGGVWEKSPAVKELIKQDTSVKNVDEVWHYFYANVNAILEARGLYLSGWEEIGLRKVLVNNRKSMVVDPRFSGENFHADVWNNLSGNEDLAYKLANAGYKVVLTNVTNMYLDLAYNQSFDEIGQYWGGFVDVNKPFSLIPYNYYKNQTENEQGKPLPVGYFNGKVQLTEMGRSNIIGIQSPLWSEIITSPERFEYLLLPKVLGVAERAWANEPNWAMEPDTAKSIKMYNQAWSVFVTRLGKVELPRLDKYAGGFSYRIPTAGFISENGQVKANLQLPGFKLRYTTDGSEPTANSKEFSGDIPDSQTINFKVFNQVGRGGRTVKF
;
A
#
# COMPACT_ATOMS: atom_id res chain seq x y z
N GLU A 1 -10.02 -9.90 -2.45
CA GLU A 1 -9.38 -9.63 -3.76
C GLU A 1 -9.90 -10.58 -4.81
N THR A 2 -10.21 -10.04 -5.99
CA THR A 2 -10.65 -10.75 -7.19
C THR A 2 -10.30 -9.93 -8.44
N PRO A 3 -10.18 -10.56 -9.62
CA PRO A 3 -10.17 -12.00 -9.82
C PRO A 3 -8.80 -12.63 -9.48
N GLY A 4 -7.74 -11.82 -9.37
CA GLY A 4 -6.44 -12.20 -8.80
C GLY A 4 -6.49 -12.45 -7.29
N HIS A 5 -5.39 -12.99 -6.74
CA HIS A 5 -5.20 -13.33 -5.32
C HIS A 5 -6.35 -14.09 -4.64
N ALA A 6 -7.19 -14.78 -5.41
CA ALA A 6 -8.41 -15.40 -4.94
C ALA A 6 -8.20 -16.87 -4.51
N ARG A 7 -6.94 -17.30 -4.32
CA ARG A 7 -6.59 -18.71 -4.07
C ARG A 7 -7.35 -19.31 -2.90
N ALA A 8 -7.48 -18.57 -1.79
CA ALA A 8 -8.21 -19.05 -0.61
C ALA A 8 -9.67 -19.37 -0.97
N ALA A 9 -10.36 -18.46 -1.67
CA ALA A 9 -11.73 -18.66 -2.11
C ALA A 9 -11.84 -19.84 -3.09
N ILE A 10 -10.96 -19.90 -4.09
CA ILE A 10 -10.92 -20.99 -5.08
C ILE A 10 -10.73 -22.35 -4.40
N LYS A 11 -9.77 -22.49 -3.49
CA LYS A 11 -9.54 -23.74 -2.76
C LYS A 11 -10.71 -24.12 -1.88
N SER A 12 -11.34 -23.14 -1.22
CA SER A 12 -12.51 -23.37 -0.38
C SER A 12 -13.71 -23.83 -1.21
N MET A 13 -13.95 -23.21 -2.36
CA MET A 13 -15.04 -23.59 -3.26
C MET A 13 -14.77 -24.92 -3.97
N ASN A 14 -13.50 -25.27 -4.25
CA ASN A 14 -13.15 -26.61 -4.73
C ASN A 14 -13.45 -27.68 -3.68
N ALA A 15 -13.08 -27.46 -2.40
CA ALA A 15 -13.38 -28.39 -1.33
C ALA A 15 -14.90 -28.57 -1.13
N ARG A 16 -15.66 -27.46 -1.24
CA ARG A 16 -17.13 -27.49 -1.26
C ARG A 16 -17.66 -28.32 -2.42
N TYR A 17 -17.19 -28.05 -3.64
CA TYR A 17 -17.59 -28.75 -4.86
C TYR A 17 -17.33 -30.26 -4.73
N ASP A 18 -16.11 -30.66 -4.38
CA ASP A 18 -15.72 -32.07 -4.28
C ASP A 18 -16.55 -32.83 -3.24
N ARG A 19 -16.86 -32.18 -2.10
CA ARG A 19 -17.71 -32.77 -1.07
C ARG A 19 -19.14 -32.97 -1.59
N LEU A 20 -19.75 -31.95 -2.18
CA LEU A 20 -21.14 -32.02 -2.67
C LEU A 20 -21.30 -32.97 -3.86
N MET A 21 -20.28 -33.09 -4.71
CA MET A 21 -20.26 -34.09 -5.78
C MET A 21 -20.29 -35.52 -5.21
N LYS A 22 -19.54 -35.80 -4.14
CA LYS A 22 -19.58 -37.10 -3.45
C LYS A 22 -20.93 -37.39 -2.78
N GLU A 23 -21.64 -36.34 -2.37
CA GLU A 23 -23.01 -36.42 -1.83
C GLU A 23 -24.08 -36.56 -2.93
N GLY A 24 -23.71 -36.55 -4.21
CA GLY A 24 -24.66 -36.60 -5.34
C GLY A 24 -25.40 -35.28 -5.60
N LYS A 25 -24.93 -34.16 -5.03
CA LYS A 25 -25.57 -32.85 -5.09
C LYS A 25 -24.89 -31.93 -6.11
N GLN A 26 -24.94 -32.32 -7.38
CA GLN A 26 -24.20 -31.63 -8.45
C GLN A 26 -24.57 -30.14 -8.57
N ALA A 27 -25.86 -29.81 -8.58
CA ALA A 27 -26.30 -28.41 -8.73
C ALA A 27 -25.78 -27.51 -7.59
N GLU A 28 -25.81 -27.98 -6.33
CA GLU A 28 -25.27 -27.25 -5.18
C GLU A 28 -23.74 -27.15 -5.20
N ALA A 29 -23.07 -28.14 -5.79
CA ALA A 29 -21.63 -28.15 -5.97
C ALA A 29 -21.19 -27.06 -6.94
N GLU A 30 -21.89 -26.95 -8.07
CA GLU A 30 -21.60 -26.00 -9.16
C GLU A 30 -22.01 -24.56 -8.83
N GLU A 31 -22.96 -24.36 -7.91
CA GLU A 31 -23.57 -23.06 -7.59
C GLU A 31 -22.58 -21.92 -7.31
N TYR A 32 -21.44 -22.23 -6.68
CA TYR A 32 -20.39 -21.27 -6.30
C TYR A 32 -19.00 -21.66 -6.82
N LEU A 33 -18.94 -22.44 -7.90
CA LEU A 33 -17.67 -22.81 -8.50
C LEU A 33 -16.97 -21.56 -9.08
N LEU A 34 -15.66 -21.41 -8.82
CA LEU A 34 -14.91 -20.19 -9.16
C LEU A 34 -13.92 -20.35 -10.32
N ARG A 35 -13.89 -21.54 -10.92
CA ARG A 35 -12.95 -21.89 -11.99
C ARG A 35 -13.64 -22.74 -13.04
N ASP A 36 -13.13 -22.66 -14.25
CA ASP A 36 -13.41 -23.64 -15.27
C ASP A 36 -12.58 -24.90 -14.96
N LEU A 37 -13.25 -26.03 -14.72
CA LEU A 37 -12.59 -27.30 -14.38
C LEU A 37 -11.68 -27.82 -15.50
N ASN A 38 -11.94 -27.38 -16.73
CA ASN A 38 -11.21 -27.79 -17.93
C ASN A 38 -10.20 -26.74 -18.38
N ASP A 39 -10.00 -25.65 -17.63
CA ASP A 39 -8.98 -24.67 -17.92
C ASP A 39 -7.58 -25.29 -17.86
N LYS A 40 -6.82 -25.11 -18.95
CA LYS A 40 -5.42 -25.58 -19.08
C LYS A 40 -4.43 -24.42 -19.16
N SER A 41 -4.86 -23.22 -18.81
CA SER A 41 -4.04 -22.01 -18.85
C SER A 41 -2.82 -22.16 -17.97
N GLU A 42 -1.69 -21.65 -18.43
CA GLU A 42 -0.40 -21.72 -17.74
C GLU A 42 0.02 -20.31 -17.37
N TYR A 43 0.15 -20.06 -16.07
CA TYR A 43 0.53 -18.76 -15.55
C TYR A 43 1.24 -18.91 -14.20
N ARG A 44 1.90 -17.83 -13.78
CA ARG A 44 2.52 -17.72 -12.46
C ARG A 44 2.26 -16.32 -11.91
N SER A 45 1.59 -16.23 -10.76
CA SER A 45 1.37 -14.96 -10.05
C SER A 45 2.66 -14.40 -9.49
N VAL A 46 2.63 -13.15 -9.03
CA VAL A 46 3.77 -12.47 -8.40
C VAL A 46 4.30 -13.27 -7.20
N GLN A 47 3.39 -13.84 -6.39
CA GLN A 47 3.70 -14.67 -5.23
C GLN A 47 4.02 -16.14 -5.59
N GLY A 48 4.04 -16.48 -6.88
CA GLY A 48 4.46 -17.78 -7.38
C GLY A 48 3.38 -18.86 -7.46
N PHE A 49 2.10 -18.50 -7.39
CA PHE A 49 0.99 -19.44 -7.55
C PHE A 49 0.57 -19.60 -9.02
N SER A 50 0.05 -20.78 -9.36
CA SER A 50 -0.53 -21.08 -10.69
C SER A 50 -2.03 -21.41 -10.63
N ASP A 51 -2.66 -21.12 -9.49
CA ASP A 51 -4.02 -21.53 -9.14
C ASP A 51 -4.75 -20.48 -8.28
N ASN A 52 -4.40 -19.19 -8.43
CA ASN A 52 -4.90 -18.08 -7.61
C ASN A 52 -5.85 -17.11 -8.35
N VAL A 53 -6.28 -17.42 -9.57
CA VAL A 53 -7.12 -16.52 -10.38
C VAL A 53 -8.49 -17.13 -10.65
N ILE A 54 -9.55 -16.40 -10.29
CA ILE A 54 -10.95 -16.73 -10.62
C ILE A 54 -11.13 -16.71 -12.14
N ASN A 55 -12.00 -17.54 -12.70
CA ASN A 55 -12.34 -17.50 -14.11
C ASN A 55 -13.65 -16.71 -14.34
N PRO A 56 -13.61 -15.46 -14.85
CA PRO A 56 -14.80 -14.61 -15.01
C PRO A 56 -15.85 -15.17 -15.97
N ALA A 57 -15.48 -16.07 -16.87
CA ALA A 57 -16.42 -16.65 -17.83
C ALA A 57 -17.34 -17.72 -17.21
N VAL A 58 -17.13 -18.08 -15.95
CA VAL A 58 -17.96 -19.07 -15.24
C VAL A 58 -19.11 -18.35 -14.52
N PRO A 59 -20.40 -18.59 -14.87
CA PRO A 59 -21.52 -17.83 -14.29
C PRO A 59 -21.67 -17.93 -12.77
N SER A 60 -21.26 -19.06 -12.16
CA SER A 60 -21.29 -19.25 -10.71
C SER A 60 -20.34 -18.31 -9.94
N VAL A 61 -19.37 -17.69 -10.62
CA VAL A 61 -18.54 -16.63 -10.02
C VAL A 61 -19.42 -15.48 -9.56
N TYR A 62 -20.32 -15.00 -10.40
CA TYR A 62 -21.16 -13.84 -10.06
C TYR A 62 -22.17 -14.17 -8.96
N LYS A 63 -22.70 -15.40 -8.92
CA LYS A 63 -23.51 -15.88 -7.78
C LYS A 63 -22.73 -15.86 -6.47
N PHE A 64 -21.46 -16.28 -6.50
CA PHE A 64 -20.60 -16.23 -5.32
C PHE A 64 -20.31 -14.78 -4.89
N LEU A 65 -19.98 -13.89 -5.83
CA LEU A 65 -19.69 -12.49 -5.52
C LEU A 65 -20.92 -11.75 -5.01
N GLU A 66 -22.10 -11.98 -5.60
CA GLU A 66 -23.39 -11.49 -5.10
C GLU A 66 -23.64 -11.97 -3.68
N LYS A 67 -23.48 -13.27 -3.42
CA LYS A 67 -23.68 -13.84 -2.10
C LYS A 67 -22.77 -13.21 -1.04
N VAL A 68 -21.48 -13.08 -1.35
CA VAL A 68 -20.51 -12.44 -0.44
C VAL A 68 -20.86 -10.96 -0.21
N THR A 69 -21.24 -10.26 -1.27
CA THR A 69 -21.67 -8.85 -1.20
C THR A 69 -22.89 -8.69 -0.29
N ASP A 70 -23.91 -9.52 -0.46
CA ASP A 70 -25.14 -9.46 0.34
C ASP A 70 -24.87 -9.70 1.83
N GLU A 71 -24.00 -10.67 2.14
CA GLU A 71 -23.62 -10.94 3.52
C GLU A 71 -22.82 -9.79 4.14
N LEU A 72 -21.92 -9.14 3.39
CA LEU A 72 -21.21 -7.94 3.87
C LEU A 72 -22.17 -6.77 4.12
N VAL A 73 -23.11 -6.52 3.21
CA VAL A 73 -24.16 -5.51 3.38
C VAL A 73 -24.99 -5.80 4.62
N ALA A 74 -25.39 -7.06 4.83
CA ALA A 74 -26.16 -7.47 6.00
C ALA A 74 -25.38 -7.28 7.32
N MET A 75 -24.08 -7.59 7.34
CA MET A 75 -23.20 -7.36 8.49
C MET A 75 -23.09 -5.86 8.82
N HIS A 76 -22.85 -5.02 7.81
CA HIS A 76 -22.77 -3.56 7.98
C HIS A 76 -24.09 -2.97 8.50
N LYS A 77 -25.22 -3.42 7.96
CA LYS A 77 -26.55 -3.04 8.43
C LYS A 77 -26.76 -3.43 9.90
N THR A 78 -26.35 -4.64 10.27
CA THR A 78 -26.45 -5.15 11.65
C THR A 78 -25.58 -4.33 12.60
N ALA A 79 -24.38 -3.93 12.17
CA ALA A 79 -23.47 -3.11 12.94
C ALA A 79 -23.88 -1.62 13.02
N GLY A 80 -24.89 -1.18 12.25
CA GLY A 80 -25.24 0.23 12.12
C GLY A 80 -24.13 1.07 11.46
N ALA A 81 -23.24 0.44 10.71
CA ALA A 81 -22.11 1.09 10.04
C ALA A 81 -22.43 1.28 8.55
N PRO A 82 -22.42 2.52 8.02
CA PRO A 82 -22.70 2.75 6.61
C PRO A 82 -21.68 2.05 5.72
N LEU A 83 -22.16 1.48 4.61
CA LEU A 83 -21.33 0.91 3.55
C LEU A 83 -21.67 1.64 2.26
N HIS A 84 -20.68 2.29 1.67
CA HIS A 84 -20.83 3.05 0.42
C HIS A 84 -20.07 2.41 -0.74
N THR A 85 -19.00 1.68 -0.44
CA THR A 85 -18.16 1.04 -1.44
C THR A 85 -17.73 -0.35 -0.97
N ILE A 86 -17.40 -1.22 -1.93
CA ILE A 86 -16.71 -2.49 -1.65
C ILE A 86 -15.48 -2.57 -2.55
N HIS A 87 -14.34 -2.85 -1.93
CA HIS A 87 -13.08 -3.03 -2.64
C HIS A 87 -12.95 -4.48 -3.15
N PHE A 88 -13.06 -4.68 -4.47
CA PHE A 88 -12.93 -6.01 -5.08
C PHE A 88 -11.49 -6.37 -5.47
N GLY A 89 -10.53 -5.48 -5.26
CA GLY A 89 -9.13 -5.72 -5.60
C GLY A 89 -8.83 -5.41 -7.06
N GLY A 90 -7.97 -6.19 -7.68
CA GLY A 90 -7.72 -6.15 -9.12
C GLY A 90 -6.27 -6.10 -9.54
N ASP A 91 -5.36 -6.13 -8.59
CA ASP A 91 -3.94 -6.10 -8.85
C ASP A 91 -3.42 -7.43 -9.43
N GLU A 92 -2.26 -7.34 -10.07
CA GLU A 92 -1.34 -8.45 -10.33
C GLU A 92 -1.91 -9.70 -11.03
N VAL A 93 -2.96 -9.56 -11.85
CA VAL A 93 -3.46 -10.70 -12.63
C VAL A 93 -2.46 -11.09 -13.73
N PRO A 94 -1.85 -12.28 -13.62
CA PRO A 94 -0.69 -12.64 -14.42
C PRO A 94 -1.05 -12.84 -15.89
N GLY A 95 -0.09 -12.65 -16.78
CA GLY A 95 -0.22 -13.09 -18.17
C GLY A 95 -0.39 -14.62 -18.26
N GLY A 96 -1.04 -15.10 -19.31
CA GLY A 96 -1.30 -16.54 -19.53
C GLY A 96 -2.59 -17.06 -18.89
N VAL A 97 -3.23 -16.30 -17.99
CA VAL A 97 -4.54 -16.68 -17.43
C VAL A 97 -5.60 -16.75 -18.51
N TRP A 98 -6.54 -17.69 -18.37
CA TRP A 98 -7.73 -17.84 -19.21
C TRP A 98 -7.51 -18.19 -20.69
N GLU A 99 -6.28 -18.10 -21.21
CA GLU A 99 -5.94 -18.32 -22.63
C GLU A 99 -6.34 -19.71 -23.15
N LYS A 100 -6.36 -20.71 -22.26
CA LYS A 100 -6.74 -22.09 -22.58
C LYS A 100 -8.02 -22.54 -21.88
N SER A 101 -8.87 -21.62 -21.41
CA SER A 101 -10.18 -21.94 -20.81
C SER A 101 -11.26 -22.17 -21.88
N PRO A 102 -11.92 -23.35 -21.92
CA PRO A 102 -13.13 -23.54 -22.71
C PRO A 102 -14.25 -22.54 -22.42
N ALA A 103 -14.49 -22.21 -21.14
CA ALA A 103 -15.52 -21.23 -20.76
C ALA A 103 -15.26 -19.85 -21.37
N VAL A 104 -14.01 -19.39 -21.35
CA VAL A 104 -13.61 -18.09 -21.93
C VAL A 104 -13.71 -18.10 -23.46
N LYS A 105 -13.34 -19.21 -24.10
CA LYS A 105 -13.54 -19.37 -25.55
C LYS A 105 -15.01 -19.30 -25.94
N GLU A 106 -15.89 -19.82 -25.09
CA GLU A 106 -17.33 -19.76 -25.33
C GLU A 106 -17.88 -18.35 -25.08
N LEU A 107 -17.46 -17.69 -24.00
CA LEU A 107 -17.80 -16.29 -23.73
C LEU A 107 -17.45 -15.38 -24.92
N ILE A 108 -16.25 -15.49 -25.48
CA ILE A 108 -15.80 -14.70 -26.64
C ILE A 108 -16.68 -14.93 -27.88
N LYS A 109 -17.26 -16.13 -28.04
CA LYS A 109 -18.18 -16.40 -29.16
C LYS A 109 -19.58 -15.84 -28.92
N GLN A 110 -20.04 -15.86 -27.67
CA GLN A 110 -21.40 -15.49 -27.30
C GLN A 110 -21.57 -13.99 -27.07
N ASP A 111 -20.54 -13.32 -26.55
CA ASP A 111 -20.54 -11.90 -26.22
C ASP A 111 -19.59 -11.13 -27.14
N THR A 112 -20.15 -10.37 -28.07
CA THR A 112 -19.39 -9.60 -29.06
C THR A 112 -18.59 -8.44 -28.45
N SER A 113 -18.87 -8.06 -27.19
CA SER A 113 -18.07 -7.08 -26.46
C SER A 113 -16.72 -7.66 -26.00
N VAL A 114 -16.63 -8.98 -25.80
CA VAL A 114 -15.43 -9.69 -25.34
C VAL A 114 -14.63 -10.21 -26.53
N LYS A 115 -13.78 -9.35 -27.10
CA LYS A 115 -13.08 -9.64 -28.36
C LYS A 115 -11.94 -10.64 -28.22
N ASN A 116 -11.34 -10.72 -27.04
CA ASN A 116 -10.19 -11.57 -26.74
C ASN A 116 -10.06 -11.73 -25.22
N VAL A 117 -9.07 -12.52 -24.79
CA VAL A 117 -8.83 -12.82 -23.38
C VAL A 117 -8.52 -11.57 -22.55
N ASP A 118 -7.86 -10.55 -23.13
CA ASP A 118 -7.56 -9.32 -22.38
C ASP A 118 -8.84 -8.51 -22.07
N GLU A 119 -9.92 -8.64 -22.87
CA GLU A 119 -11.21 -7.99 -22.60
C GLU A 119 -12.04 -8.69 -21.50
N VAL A 120 -11.66 -9.91 -21.11
CA VAL A 120 -12.30 -10.62 -19.99
C VAL A 120 -12.14 -9.84 -18.68
N TRP A 121 -11.08 -9.03 -18.57
CA TRP A 121 -10.89 -8.10 -17.45
C TRP A 121 -12.03 -7.08 -17.33
N HIS A 122 -12.33 -6.40 -18.44
CA HIS A 122 -13.40 -5.42 -18.51
C HIS A 122 -14.76 -6.08 -18.27
N TYR A 123 -14.99 -7.25 -18.88
CA TYR A 123 -16.19 -8.06 -18.64
C TYR A 123 -16.38 -8.37 -17.15
N PHE A 124 -15.31 -8.76 -16.45
CA PHE A 124 -15.38 -9.04 -15.01
C PHE A 124 -15.85 -7.82 -14.22
N TYR A 125 -15.21 -6.66 -14.38
CA TYR A 125 -15.55 -5.47 -13.60
C TYR A 125 -16.86 -4.81 -14.00
N ALA A 126 -17.29 -4.93 -15.27
CA ALA A 126 -18.64 -4.50 -15.66
C ALA A 126 -19.72 -5.27 -14.88
N ASN A 127 -19.56 -6.59 -14.74
CA ASN A 127 -20.49 -7.41 -13.97
C ASN A 127 -20.39 -7.16 -12.45
N VAL A 128 -19.17 -7.00 -11.90
CA VAL A 128 -18.98 -6.65 -10.48
C VAL A 128 -19.60 -5.29 -10.16
N ASN A 129 -19.42 -4.30 -11.04
CA ASN A 129 -20.03 -3.00 -10.86
C ASN A 129 -21.56 -3.08 -10.88
N ALA A 130 -22.15 -3.83 -11.82
CA ALA A 130 -23.60 -4.02 -11.87
C ALA A 130 -24.16 -4.66 -10.57
N ILE A 131 -23.42 -5.62 -9.98
CA ILE A 131 -23.77 -6.23 -8.68
C ILE A 131 -23.80 -5.16 -7.56
N LEU A 132 -22.84 -4.25 -7.55
CA LEU A 132 -22.72 -3.19 -6.55
C LEU A 132 -23.74 -2.06 -6.76
N GLU A 133 -23.94 -1.62 -7.99
CA GLU A 133 -24.91 -0.58 -8.33
C GLU A 133 -26.35 -0.99 -7.97
N ALA A 134 -26.70 -2.26 -8.20
CA ALA A 134 -27.99 -2.82 -7.79
C ALA A 134 -28.24 -2.71 -6.27
N ARG A 135 -27.18 -2.48 -5.48
CA ARG A 135 -27.20 -2.32 -4.03
C ARG A 135 -26.88 -0.88 -3.58
N GLY A 136 -26.75 0.06 -4.51
CA GLY A 136 -26.40 1.46 -4.23
C GLY A 136 -24.97 1.63 -3.72
N LEU A 137 -24.06 0.74 -4.11
CA LEU A 137 -22.66 0.75 -3.72
C LEU A 137 -21.77 1.11 -4.92
N TYR A 138 -20.62 1.75 -4.65
CA TYR A 138 -19.59 1.96 -5.66
C TYR A 138 -18.50 0.89 -5.61
N LEU A 139 -17.93 0.59 -6.77
CA LEU A 139 -16.76 -0.28 -6.87
C LEU A 139 -15.49 0.46 -6.44
N SER A 140 -14.72 -0.16 -5.54
CA SER A 140 -13.33 0.19 -5.29
C SER A 140 -12.38 -0.94 -5.71
N GLY A 141 -11.15 -0.61 -6.06
CA GLY A 141 -10.15 -1.58 -6.48
C GLY A 141 -8.79 -0.93 -6.68
N TRP A 142 -7.74 -1.75 -6.83
CA TRP A 142 -6.43 -1.24 -7.22
C TRP A 142 -6.48 -0.62 -8.61
N GLU A 143 -5.55 0.28 -8.91
CA GLU A 143 -5.44 1.02 -10.17
C GLU A 143 -5.79 0.23 -11.44
N GLU A 144 -5.45 -1.06 -11.49
CA GLU A 144 -5.75 -1.97 -12.59
C GLU A 144 -7.24 -2.06 -12.97
N ILE A 145 -8.17 -1.75 -12.06
CA ILE A 145 -9.61 -1.68 -12.41
C ILE A 145 -9.92 -0.57 -13.42
N GLY A 146 -9.09 0.48 -13.44
CA GLY A 146 -9.22 1.61 -14.36
C GLY A 146 -8.34 1.49 -15.61
N LEU A 147 -7.72 0.33 -15.82
CA LEU A 147 -6.75 0.10 -16.89
C LEU A 147 -7.19 -1.03 -17.83
N ARG A 148 -6.67 -0.97 -19.06
CA ARG A 148 -6.81 -2.01 -20.07
C ARG A 148 -5.50 -2.27 -20.78
N LYS A 149 -5.34 -3.51 -21.26
CA LYS A 149 -4.19 -3.92 -22.07
C LYS A 149 -4.40 -3.50 -23.52
N VAL A 150 -3.40 -2.84 -24.10
CA VAL A 150 -3.34 -2.51 -25.53
C VAL A 150 -1.97 -2.84 -26.09
N LEU A 151 -1.88 -3.08 -27.40
CA LEU A 151 -0.60 -3.20 -28.09
C LEU A 151 -0.08 -1.81 -28.47
N VAL A 152 1.04 -1.41 -27.89
CA VAL A 152 1.81 -0.22 -28.28
C VAL A 152 3.17 -0.69 -28.79
N ASN A 153 3.48 -0.44 -30.06
CA ASN A 153 4.72 -0.87 -30.71
C ASN A 153 5.00 -2.38 -30.52
N ASN A 154 3.97 -3.22 -30.73
CA ASN A 154 4.00 -4.67 -30.53
C ASN A 154 4.34 -5.14 -29.11
N ARG A 155 4.20 -4.27 -28.10
CA ARG A 155 4.30 -4.63 -26.69
C ARG A 155 2.96 -4.38 -26.00
N LYS A 156 2.54 -5.33 -25.15
CA LYS A 156 1.37 -5.12 -24.29
C LYS A 156 1.72 -4.04 -23.27
N SER A 157 0.89 -3.01 -23.21
CA SER A 157 0.98 -1.92 -22.24
C SER A 157 -0.37 -1.72 -21.57
N MET A 158 -0.34 -1.37 -20.30
CA MET A 158 -1.53 -0.92 -19.57
C MET A 158 -1.76 0.56 -19.88
N VAL A 159 -2.97 0.90 -20.29
CA VAL A 159 -3.41 2.28 -20.51
C VAL A 159 -4.72 2.51 -19.80
N VAL A 160 -5.05 3.77 -19.51
CA VAL A 160 -6.35 4.14 -18.94
C VAL A 160 -7.48 3.58 -19.81
N ASP A 161 -8.42 2.91 -19.17
CA ASP A 161 -9.66 2.47 -19.80
C ASP A 161 -10.71 3.58 -19.67
N PRO A 162 -11.11 4.26 -20.76
CA PRO A 162 -12.12 5.31 -20.65
C PRO A 162 -13.54 4.77 -20.43
N ARG A 163 -13.76 3.44 -20.50
CA ARG A 163 -15.11 2.86 -20.50
C ARG A 163 -15.81 2.93 -19.14
N PHE A 164 -15.08 2.98 -18.03
CA PHE A 164 -15.65 3.19 -16.69
C PHE A 164 -15.50 4.63 -16.19
N SER A 165 -14.99 5.54 -17.03
CA SER A 165 -14.89 6.94 -16.71
C SER A 165 -16.28 7.52 -16.44
N GLY A 166 -16.52 7.98 -15.20
CA GLY A 166 -17.81 8.54 -14.80
C GLY A 166 -18.72 7.60 -14.01
N GLU A 167 -18.42 6.30 -13.96
CA GLU A 167 -19.14 5.30 -13.13
C GLU A 167 -18.80 5.38 -11.64
N ASN A 168 -18.09 6.44 -11.24
CA ASN A 168 -17.60 6.66 -9.88
C ASN A 168 -16.78 5.48 -9.32
N PHE A 169 -15.96 4.84 -10.17
CA PHE A 169 -15.01 3.82 -9.73
C PHE A 169 -13.92 4.48 -8.89
N HIS A 170 -13.67 3.91 -7.71
CA HIS A 170 -12.62 4.33 -6.81
C HIS A 170 -11.37 3.49 -7.05
N ALA A 171 -10.38 4.07 -7.71
CA ALA A 171 -9.09 3.46 -8.00
C ALA A 171 -8.08 3.84 -6.91
N ASP A 172 -7.59 2.84 -6.20
CA ASP A 172 -6.50 2.96 -5.24
C ASP A 172 -5.19 2.88 -6.04
N VAL A 173 -4.60 4.05 -6.31
CA VAL A 173 -3.43 4.16 -7.19
C VAL A 173 -2.17 4.09 -6.36
N TRP A 174 -1.46 2.96 -6.49
CA TRP A 174 -0.31 2.63 -5.66
C TRP A 174 1.00 2.84 -6.41
N ASN A 175 1.02 2.64 -7.72
CA ASN A 175 2.23 2.58 -8.49
C ASN A 175 2.67 3.97 -8.95
N ASN A 176 3.62 4.53 -8.21
CA ASN A 176 4.34 5.73 -8.63
C ASN A 176 5.85 5.44 -8.85
N LEU A 177 6.17 4.18 -9.15
CA LEU A 177 7.52 3.75 -9.50
C LEU A 177 7.88 4.15 -10.93
N SER A 178 9.15 3.98 -11.29
CA SER A 178 9.69 4.32 -12.61
C SER A 178 8.81 3.80 -13.75
N GLY A 179 8.25 4.73 -14.53
CA GLY A 179 7.35 4.45 -15.66
C GLY A 179 5.86 4.69 -15.39
N ASN A 180 5.43 4.71 -14.13
CA ASN A 180 4.03 4.91 -13.72
C ASN A 180 3.84 6.13 -12.81
N GLU A 181 4.85 6.99 -12.69
CA GLU A 181 4.86 8.15 -11.80
C GLU A 181 3.63 9.03 -11.99
N ASP A 182 3.09 9.13 -13.21
CA ASP A 182 1.93 9.97 -13.56
C ASP A 182 0.59 9.22 -13.67
N LEU A 183 0.54 7.95 -13.25
CA LEU A 183 -0.64 7.09 -13.40
C LEU A 183 -1.85 7.62 -12.63
N ALA A 184 -1.65 8.07 -11.39
CA ALA A 184 -2.72 8.62 -10.57
C ALA A 184 -3.36 9.84 -11.25
N TYR A 185 -2.54 10.71 -11.86
CA TYR A 185 -3.04 11.88 -12.56
C TYR A 185 -3.70 11.52 -13.88
N LYS A 186 -3.20 10.52 -14.61
CA LYS A 186 -3.87 10.00 -15.81
C LYS A 186 -5.27 9.48 -15.50
N LEU A 187 -5.42 8.68 -14.44
CA LEU A 187 -6.71 8.15 -14.01
C LEU A 187 -7.65 9.26 -13.51
N ALA A 188 -7.16 10.16 -12.66
CA ALA A 188 -7.95 11.27 -12.13
C ALA A 188 -8.43 12.21 -13.25
N ASN A 189 -7.54 12.59 -14.18
CA ASN A 189 -7.88 13.42 -15.35
C ASN A 189 -8.87 12.73 -16.29
N ALA A 190 -8.93 11.39 -16.28
CA ALA A 190 -9.87 10.61 -17.06
C ALA A 190 -11.24 10.39 -16.38
N GLY A 191 -11.44 10.89 -15.15
CA GLY A 191 -12.74 10.83 -14.47
C GLY A 191 -12.88 9.75 -13.40
N TYR A 192 -11.84 8.95 -13.14
CA TYR A 192 -11.84 7.99 -12.02
C TYR A 192 -11.70 8.71 -10.70
N LYS A 193 -12.37 8.23 -9.64
CA LYS A 193 -12.05 8.70 -8.29
C LYS A 193 -10.77 8.03 -7.84
N VAL A 194 -9.77 8.81 -7.52
CA VAL A 194 -8.44 8.32 -7.16
C VAL A 194 -8.23 8.46 -5.66
N VAL A 195 -7.88 7.34 -5.02
CA VAL A 195 -7.31 7.31 -3.67
C VAL A 195 -5.80 7.15 -3.82
N LEU A 196 -5.03 8.16 -3.42
CA LEU A 196 -3.58 8.11 -3.54
C LEU A 196 -3.03 7.11 -2.52
N THR A 197 -2.40 6.06 -3.04
CA THR A 197 -1.84 4.96 -2.26
C THR A 197 -0.35 4.77 -2.61
N ASN A 198 0.33 5.84 -3.04
CA ASN A 198 1.71 5.81 -3.54
C ASN A 198 2.65 4.94 -2.70
N VAL A 199 3.22 3.89 -3.31
CA VAL A 199 4.11 2.95 -2.65
C VAL A 199 5.33 3.63 -2.01
N THR A 200 5.87 4.67 -2.65
CA THR A 200 7.04 5.38 -2.12
C THR A 200 6.77 6.20 -0.87
N ASN A 201 5.50 6.36 -0.48
CA ASN A 201 5.09 7.21 0.65
C ASN A 201 4.23 6.50 1.67
N MET A 202 3.38 5.56 1.25
CA MET A 202 2.22 5.11 2.02
C MET A 202 2.21 3.63 2.38
N TYR A 203 3.14 2.81 1.86
CA TYR A 203 3.19 1.38 2.19
C TYR A 203 3.90 1.17 3.52
N LEU A 204 3.11 0.87 4.56
CA LEU A 204 3.59 0.84 5.94
C LEU A 204 4.36 -0.44 6.25
N ASP A 205 4.20 -1.49 5.45
CA ASP A 205 4.95 -2.75 5.49
C ASP A 205 6.40 -2.60 4.98
N LEU A 206 6.72 -1.53 4.26
CA LEU A 206 8.09 -1.28 3.81
C LEU A 206 9.03 -0.96 4.98
N ALA A 207 10.29 -1.32 4.86
CA ALA A 207 11.30 -1.04 5.88
C ALA A 207 11.46 0.47 6.09
N TYR A 208 11.77 0.87 7.33
CA TYR A 208 11.99 2.30 7.67
C TYR A 208 13.26 2.86 7.03
N ASN A 209 14.27 2.02 6.76
CA ASN A 209 15.57 2.41 6.21
C ASN A 209 16.29 1.18 5.64
N GLN A 210 17.48 1.41 5.06
CA GLN A 210 18.29 0.42 4.36
C GLN A 210 19.09 -0.53 5.27
N SER A 211 18.98 -0.42 6.60
CA SER A 211 19.73 -1.30 7.49
C SER A 211 19.29 -2.75 7.30
N PHE A 212 20.26 -3.66 7.20
CA PHE A 212 20.02 -5.10 7.06
C PHE A 212 19.10 -5.67 8.15
N ASP A 213 19.19 -5.13 9.37
CA ASP A 213 18.39 -5.58 10.51
C ASP A 213 17.02 -4.88 10.62
N GLU A 214 16.72 -3.92 9.75
CA GLU A 214 15.41 -3.25 9.74
C GLU A 214 14.39 -4.17 9.07
N ILE A 215 13.32 -4.50 9.80
CA ILE A 215 12.25 -5.34 9.26
C ILE A 215 11.37 -4.54 8.31
N GLY A 216 10.82 -5.23 7.32
CA GLY A 216 9.94 -4.65 6.30
C GLY A 216 10.27 -5.21 4.93
N GLN A 217 9.30 -5.15 4.02
CA GLN A 217 9.57 -5.32 2.60
C GLN A 217 10.35 -4.09 2.08
N TYR A 218 10.88 -4.14 0.86
CA TYR A 218 11.67 -3.01 0.32
C TYR A 218 11.58 -2.89 -1.20
N TRP A 219 10.64 -3.59 -1.82
CA TRP A 219 10.49 -3.64 -3.28
C TRP A 219 10.12 -2.28 -3.88
N GLY A 220 9.41 -1.43 -3.13
CA GLY A 220 9.00 -0.08 -3.53
C GLY A 220 9.77 1.05 -2.83
N GLY A 221 10.91 0.73 -2.18
CA GLY A 221 11.73 1.67 -1.42
C GLY A 221 11.55 1.56 0.10
N PHE A 222 11.73 2.69 0.79
CA PHE A 222 11.73 2.78 2.26
C PHE A 222 10.77 3.86 2.73
N VAL A 223 9.92 3.52 3.70
CA VAL A 223 8.88 4.40 4.22
C VAL A 223 9.10 4.56 5.72
N ASP A 224 9.65 5.71 6.11
CA ASP A 224 9.71 6.14 7.50
C ASP A 224 8.52 7.04 7.85
N VAL A 225 8.51 7.63 9.03
CA VAL A 225 7.43 8.54 9.47
C VAL A 225 7.40 9.87 8.68
N ASN A 226 8.50 10.26 8.04
CA ASN A 226 8.60 11.47 7.23
C ASN A 226 7.96 11.31 5.86
N LYS A 227 8.00 10.10 5.26
CA LYS A 227 7.48 9.85 3.90
C LYS A 227 5.96 10.09 3.78
N PRO A 228 5.08 9.61 4.69
CA PRO A 228 3.66 9.99 4.67
C PRO A 228 3.43 11.48 4.97
N PHE A 229 4.13 12.02 5.99
CA PHE A 229 3.99 13.43 6.40
C PHE A 229 4.34 14.38 5.26
N SER A 230 5.39 14.07 4.50
CA SER A 230 5.89 14.93 3.44
C SER A 230 5.07 14.90 2.16
N LEU A 231 4.14 13.95 1.97
CA LEU A 231 3.36 13.86 0.74
C LEU A 231 2.62 15.18 0.45
N ILE A 232 2.63 15.59 -0.82
CA ILE A 232 1.87 16.68 -1.39
C ILE A 232 0.83 16.06 -2.33
N PRO A 233 -0.40 15.78 -1.88
CA PRO A 233 -1.37 14.98 -2.64
C PRO A 233 -1.63 15.50 -4.06
N TYR A 234 -1.70 16.82 -4.23
CA TYR A 234 -1.99 17.45 -5.52
C TYR A 234 -0.74 17.77 -6.36
N ASN A 235 0.45 17.46 -5.86
CA ASN A 235 1.72 17.63 -6.58
C ASN A 235 2.83 16.71 -6.01
N TYR A 236 2.60 15.40 -6.00
CA TYR A 236 3.51 14.46 -5.35
C TYR A 236 4.85 14.29 -6.07
N TYR A 237 5.01 14.82 -7.29
CA TYR A 237 6.30 14.90 -7.97
C TYR A 237 7.33 15.71 -7.17
N LYS A 238 6.88 16.70 -6.38
CA LYS A 238 7.75 17.45 -5.47
C LYS A 238 8.33 16.58 -4.35
N ASN A 239 7.75 15.42 -4.05
CA ASN A 239 8.17 14.55 -2.96
C ASN A 239 9.12 13.43 -3.39
N GLN A 240 8.98 12.97 -4.62
CA GLN A 240 9.80 11.91 -5.13
C GLN A 240 11.14 12.52 -5.56
N THR A 241 12.08 12.53 -4.61
CA THR A 241 13.46 13.01 -4.78
C THR A 241 14.44 11.87 -5.04
N GLU A 242 14.01 10.63 -4.84
CA GLU A 242 14.82 9.42 -4.90
C GLU A 242 14.10 8.34 -5.72
N ASN A 243 14.88 7.43 -6.30
CA ASN A 243 14.37 6.20 -6.91
C ASN A 243 14.15 5.09 -5.87
N GLU A 244 13.74 3.91 -6.32
CA GLU A 244 13.42 2.75 -5.49
C GLU A 244 14.62 2.22 -4.69
N GLN A 245 15.84 2.58 -5.08
CA GLN A 245 17.08 2.25 -4.39
C GLN A 245 17.52 3.33 -3.38
N GLY A 246 16.71 4.39 -3.20
CA GLY A 246 17.07 5.55 -2.38
C GLY A 246 18.12 6.46 -3.00
N LYS A 247 18.35 6.38 -4.32
CA LYS A 247 19.31 7.25 -5.02
C LYS A 247 18.62 8.52 -5.51
N PRO A 248 19.25 9.71 -5.42
CA PRO A 248 18.68 10.96 -5.92
C PRO A 248 18.26 10.87 -7.39
N LEU A 249 17.10 11.44 -7.71
CA LEU A 249 16.60 11.54 -9.08
C LEU A 249 17.30 12.67 -9.86
N PRO A 250 17.50 12.50 -11.19
CA PRO A 250 18.11 13.52 -12.02
C PRO A 250 17.20 14.76 -12.17
N VAL A 251 17.80 15.91 -12.45
CA VAL A 251 17.06 17.14 -12.78
C VAL A 251 16.18 16.89 -14.01
N GLY A 252 14.91 17.30 -13.94
CA GLY A 252 13.96 17.15 -15.04
C GLY A 252 13.38 15.74 -15.19
N TYR A 253 13.52 14.87 -14.18
CA TYR A 253 12.99 13.50 -14.20
C TYR A 253 11.48 13.42 -14.56
N PHE A 254 10.69 14.40 -14.11
CA PHE A 254 9.25 14.47 -14.39
C PHE A 254 8.88 15.24 -15.67
N ASN A 255 9.86 15.64 -16.49
CA ASN A 255 9.56 16.36 -17.74
C ASN A 255 8.74 15.48 -18.69
N GLY A 256 7.64 16.04 -19.21
CA GLY A 256 6.73 15.33 -20.11
C GLY A 256 5.74 14.39 -19.41
N LYS A 257 5.78 14.27 -18.08
CA LYS A 257 4.77 13.53 -17.30
C LYS A 257 3.47 14.32 -17.23
N VAL A 258 2.35 13.59 -17.23
CA VAL A 258 1.01 14.20 -17.14
C VAL A 258 0.91 15.01 -15.85
N GLN A 259 0.37 16.23 -15.96
CA GLN A 259 0.09 17.08 -14.80
C GLN A 259 -1.36 16.91 -14.37
N LEU A 260 -1.62 17.10 -13.08
CA LEU A 260 -2.97 17.09 -12.54
C LEU A 260 -3.75 18.31 -13.05
N THR A 261 -4.89 18.08 -13.69
CA THR A 261 -5.80 19.14 -14.12
C THR A 261 -6.74 19.53 -12.97
N GLU A 262 -7.49 20.63 -13.08
CA GLU A 262 -8.50 20.99 -12.08
C GLU A 262 -9.60 19.91 -11.94
N MET A 263 -10.01 19.31 -13.07
CA MET A 263 -10.92 18.15 -13.06
C MET A 263 -10.28 16.94 -12.38
N GLY A 264 -9.02 16.66 -12.66
CA GLY A 264 -8.29 15.59 -11.99
C GLY A 264 -8.17 15.85 -10.49
N ARG A 265 -7.94 17.10 -10.08
CA ARG A 265 -7.85 17.49 -8.67
C ARG A 265 -9.14 17.20 -7.91
N SER A 266 -10.30 17.49 -8.49
CA SER A 266 -11.61 17.16 -7.89
C SER A 266 -11.94 15.66 -7.88
N ASN A 267 -11.15 14.86 -8.61
CA ASN A 267 -11.24 13.42 -8.65
C ASN A 267 -10.25 12.72 -7.70
N ILE A 268 -9.32 13.44 -7.06
CA ILE A 268 -8.54 12.89 -5.95
C ILE A 268 -9.39 12.99 -4.68
N ILE A 269 -9.91 11.84 -4.22
CA ILE A 269 -10.90 11.77 -3.14
C ILE A 269 -10.31 11.42 -1.77
N GLY A 270 -9.03 11.07 -1.72
CA GLY A 270 -8.35 10.78 -0.46
C GLY A 270 -6.96 10.19 -0.62
N ILE A 271 -6.40 9.81 0.52
CA ILE A 271 -5.15 9.04 0.61
C ILE A 271 -5.40 7.79 1.45
N GLN A 272 -4.65 6.73 1.18
CA GLN A 272 -4.70 5.48 1.94
C GLN A 272 -3.30 4.93 2.15
N SER A 273 -3.11 4.19 3.24
CA SER A 273 -1.83 3.55 3.58
C SER A 273 -2.04 2.08 3.91
N PRO A 274 -1.68 1.14 3.01
CA PRO A 274 -1.79 -0.27 3.28
C PRO A 274 -0.66 -0.72 4.23
N LEU A 275 -0.96 -1.77 4.98
CA LEU A 275 0.01 -2.53 5.76
C LEU A 275 -0.12 -4.00 5.35
N TRP A 276 0.66 -4.40 4.35
CA TRP A 276 0.71 -5.78 3.89
C TRP A 276 1.38 -6.68 4.94
N SER A 277 0.93 -7.95 5.00
CA SER A 277 1.17 -8.80 6.17
C SER A 277 2.04 -10.03 5.89
N GLU A 278 2.80 -10.09 4.81
CA GLU A 278 3.60 -11.26 4.42
C GLU A 278 4.60 -11.67 5.51
N ILE A 279 5.19 -10.68 6.19
CA ILE A 279 6.18 -10.89 7.26
C ILE A 279 5.65 -10.57 8.67
N ILE A 280 4.38 -10.17 8.76
CA ILE A 280 3.73 -9.79 10.02
C ILE A 280 3.19 -11.05 10.68
N THR A 281 4.03 -11.66 11.51
CA THR A 281 3.73 -12.93 12.19
C THR A 281 3.32 -12.74 13.65
N SER A 282 3.30 -11.51 14.16
CA SER A 282 2.91 -11.22 15.55
C SER A 282 2.31 -9.81 15.70
N PRO A 283 1.53 -9.56 16.76
CA PRO A 283 1.00 -8.22 17.07
C PRO A 283 2.11 -7.17 17.23
N GLU A 284 3.26 -7.52 17.81
CA GLU A 284 4.35 -6.58 18.03
C GLU A 284 4.99 -6.15 16.70
N ARG A 285 5.10 -7.06 15.73
CA ARG A 285 5.56 -6.71 14.37
C ARG A 285 4.55 -5.83 13.64
N PHE A 286 3.26 -6.11 13.81
CA PHE A 286 2.19 -5.27 13.28
C PHE A 286 2.31 -3.84 13.82
N GLU A 287 2.41 -3.69 15.14
CA GLU A 287 2.55 -2.39 15.80
C GLU A 287 3.86 -1.68 15.42
N TYR A 288 4.96 -2.41 15.26
CA TYR A 288 6.25 -1.86 14.85
C TYR A 288 6.22 -1.23 13.46
N LEU A 289 5.63 -1.91 12.48
CA LEU A 289 5.53 -1.42 11.10
C LEU A 289 4.47 -0.31 10.97
N LEU A 290 3.37 -0.42 11.73
CA LEU A 290 2.30 0.58 11.77
C LEU A 290 2.73 1.91 12.43
N LEU A 291 3.35 1.81 13.62
CA LEU A 291 3.63 2.96 14.48
C LEU A 291 5.14 3.27 14.55
N PRO A 292 5.55 4.53 14.34
CA PRO A 292 4.71 5.73 14.30
C PRO A 292 4.22 6.17 12.90
N LYS A 293 4.49 5.43 11.82
CA LYS A 293 4.23 5.90 10.44
C LYS A 293 2.79 6.36 10.21
N VAL A 294 1.81 5.62 10.72
CA VAL A 294 0.38 5.95 10.57
C VAL A 294 0.02 7.33 11.15
N LEU A 295 0.81 7.88 12.07
CA LEU A 295 0.59 9.23 12.59
C LEU A 295 1.00 10.31 11.57
N GLY A 296 1.99 10.03 10.72
CA GLY A 296 2.31 10.87 9.57
C GLY A 296 1.23 10.81 8.49
N VAL A 297 0.61 9.63 8.31
CA VAL A 297 -0.56 9.44 7.43
C VAL A 297 -1.73 10.25 7.96
N ALA A 298 -2.05 10.14 9.25
CA ALA A 298 -3.17 10.84 9.88
C ALA A 298 -3.05 12.36 9.75
N GLU A 299 -1.86 12.92 9.98
CA GLU A 299 -1.60 14.35 9.78
C GLU A 299 -1.86 14.76 8.32
N ARG A 300 -1.33 13.99 7.36
CA ARG A 300 -1.47 14.33 5.94
C ARG A 300 -2.89 14.14 5.41
N ALA A 301 -3.62 13.15 5.92
CA ALA A 301 -5.00 12.87 5.52
C ALA A 301 -5.98 13.92 6.03
N TRP A 302 -5.67 14.56 7.18
CA TRP A 302 -6.61 15.43 7.88
C TRP A 302 -6.27 16.93 7.79
N ALA A 303 -4.99 17.28 7.88
CA ALA A 303 -4.58 18.68 7.88
C ALA A 303 -4.81 19.32 6.51
N ASN A 304 -5.10 20.63 6.52
CA ASN A 304 -5.17 21.42 5.30
C ASN A 304 -3.89 21.29 4.46
N GLU A 305 -4.02 21.54 3.16
CA GLU A 305 -2.87 21.61 2.26
C GLU A 305 -1.80 22.56 2.84
N PRO A 306 -0.57 22.08 3.07
CA PRO A 306 0.37 22.80 3.90
C PRO A 306 0.99 23.95 3.10
N ASN A 307 1.19 25.10 3.75
CA ASN A 307 1.74 26.28 3.10
C ASN A 307 3.10 26.03 2.43
N TRP A 308 3.92 25.12 2.96
CA TRP A 308 5.21 24.77 2.35
C TRP A 308 5.06 24.04 1.01
N ALA A 309 3.96 23.32 0.76
CA ALA A 309 3.70 22.65 -0.51
C ALA A 309 3.29 23.63 -1.63
N MET A 310 2.57 24.68 -1.23
CA MET A 310 2.10 25.76 -2.11
C MET A 310 3.15 26.84 -2.37
N GLU A 311 4.21 26.90 -1.57
CA GLU A 311 5.28 27.89 -1.72
C GLU A 311 6.08 27.64 -3.02
N PRO A 312 6.12 28.62 -3.96
CA PRO A 312 6.86 28.47 -5.21
C PRO A 312 8.37 28.61 -5.05
N ASP A 313 8.85 29.35 -4.05
CA ASP A 313 10.30 29.44 -3.77
C ASP A 313 10.78 28.17 -3.05
N THR A 314 11.62 27.39 -3.72
CA THR A 314 12.12 26.11 -3.19
C THR A 314 12.86 26.26 -1.86
N ALA A 315 13.70 27.29 -1.70
CA ALA A 315 14.49 27.47 -0.48
C ALA A 315 13.59 27.83 0.71
N LYS A 316 12.60 28.69 0.48
CA LYS A 316 11.58 29.06 1.46
C LYS A 316 10.67 27.89 1.80
N SER A 317 10.23 27.12 0.80
CA SER A 317 9.46 25.88 0.98
C SER A 317 10.19 24.91 1.90
N ILE A 318 11.48 24.65 1.66
CA ILE A 318 12.32 23.77 2.50
C ILE A 318 12.39 24.29 3.94
N LYS A 319 12.59 25.60 4.14
CA LYS A 319 12.64 26.19 5.49
C LYS A 319 11.31 26.01 6.23
N MET A 320 10.19 26.25 5.55
CA MET A 320 8.84 26.08 6.11
C MET A 320 8.53 24.62 6.40
N TYR A 321 8.95 23.70 5.52
CA TYR A 321 8.85 22.27 5.72
C TYR A 321 9.60 21.83 6.98
N ASN A 322 10.87 22.22 7.12
CA ASN A 322 11.69 21.86 8.28
C ASN A 322 11.09 22.36 9.59
N GLN A 323 10.48 23.55 9.59
CA GLN A 323 9.75 24.06 10.75
C GLN A 323 8.52 23.22 11.07
N ALA A 324 7.68 22.90 10.07
CA ALA A 324 6.50 22.06 10.25
C ALA A 324 6.88 20.64 10.74
N TRP A 325 7.91 20.04 10.13
CA TRP A 325 8.44 18.75 10.51
C TRP A 325 8.94 18.75 11.96
N SER A 326 9.72 19.76 12.35
CA SER A 326 10.21 19.91 13.72
C SER A 326 9.09 19.97 14.75
N VAL A 327 8.01 20.72 14.46
CA VAL A 327 6.82 20.77 15.30
C VAL A 327 6.16 19.39 15.40
N PHE A 328 5.96 18.73 14.26
CA PHE A 328 5.33 17.40 14.20
C PHE A 328 6.13 16.35 14.99
N VAL A 329 7.44 16.19 14.75
CA VAL A 329 8.25 15.18 15.46
C VAL A 329 8.41 15.50 16.94
N THR A 330 8.42 16.79 17.31
CA THR A 330 8.42 17.20 18.72
C THR A 330 7.14 16.76 19.41
N ARG A 331 5.98 16.98 18.77
CA ARG A 331 4.68 16.53 19.30
C ARG A 331 4.60 15.00 19.36
N LEU A 332 5.03 14.33 18.30
CA LEU A 332 5.06 12.87 18.21
C LEU A 332 5.88 12.27 19.35
N GLY A 333 7.14 12.69 19.51
CA GLY A 333 8.05 12.09 20.48
C GLY A 333 7.82 12.52 21.94
N LYS A 334 7.33 13.75 22.19
CA LYS A 334 7.12 14.25 23.56
C LYS A 334 5.70 14.06 24.07
N VAL A 335 4.71 13.82 23.20
CA VAL A 335 3.30 13.73 23.60
C VAL A 335 2.65 12.44 23.12
N GLU A 336 2.62 12.18 21.82
CA GLU A 336 1.79 11.09 21.30
C GLU A 336 2.38 9.70 21.58
N LEU A 337 3.69 9.51 21.44
CA LEU A 337 4.33 8.22 21.78
C LEU A 337 4.31 7.92 23.29
N PRO A 338 4.55 8.89 24.20
CA PRO A 338 4.30 8.69 25.63
C PRO A 338 2.84 8.36 26.00
N ARG A 339 1.86 8.80 25.20
CA ARG A 339 0.46 8.35 25.37
C ARG A 339 0.30 6.89 24.96
N LEU A 340 0.90 6.49 23.83
CA LEU A 340 0.88 5.12 23.34
C LEU A 340 1.68 4.14 24.22
N ASP A 341 2.58 4.61 25.08
CA ASP A 341 3.21 3.77 26.12
C ASP A 341 2.20 3.27 27.17
N LYS A 342 1.03 3.91 27.30
CA LYS A 342 0.02 3.60 28.34
C LYS A 342 -1.33 3.20 27.78
N TYR A 343 -1.72 3.80 26.65
CA TYR A 343 -3.02 3.56 26.03
C TYR A 343 -3.16 2.08 25.63
N ALA A 344 -4.33 1.49 25.89
CA ALA A 344 -4.64 0.09 25.59
C ALA A 344 -3.63 -0.96 26.12
N GLY A 345 -2.89 -0.65 27.20
CA GLY A 345 -1.86 -1.55 27.74
C GLY A 345 -0.45 -1.32 27.20
N GLY A 346 -0.27 -0.36 26.29
CA GLY A 346 1.02 0.01 25.71
C GLY A 346 1.25 -0.64 24.34
N PHE A 347 1.76 0.15 23.39
CA PHE A 347 2.04 -0.29 22.03
C PHE A 347 3.54 -0.55 21.80
N SER A 348 3.84 -1.57 21.01
CA SER A 348 5.18 -1.96 20.56
C SER A 348 5.66 -1.17 19.34
N TYR A 349 5.39 0.14 19.31
CA TYR A 349 5.82 1.01 18.22
C TYR A 349 7.34 0.98 17.99
N ARG A 350 7.81 1.28 16.79
CA ARG A 350 9.26 1.32 16.50
C ARG A 350 9.96 2.42 17.30
N ILE A 351 11.04 2.04 17.98
CA ILE A 351 12.00 2.99 18.57
C ILE A 351 13.19 3.10 17.60
N PRO A 352 13.47 4.29 17.03
CA PRO A 352 14.54 4.45 16.06
C PRO A 352 15.91 4.16 16.67
N THR A 353 16.85 3.71 15.85
CA THR A 353 18.26 3.64 16.22
C THR A 353 18.89 5.04 16.27
N ALA A 354 20.04 5.16 16.93
CA ALA A 354 20.83 6.38 16.90
C ALA A 354 21.45 6.59 15.52
N GLY A 355 21.54 7.85 15.08
CA GLY A 355 22.43 8.25 13.98
C GLY A 355 23.76 8.73 14.56
N PHE A 356 24.88 8.42 13.93
CA PHE A 356 26.19 8.87 14.39
C PHE A 356 27.21 9.05 13.25
N ILE A 357 28.22 9.87 13.50
CA ILE A 357 29.38 10.11 12.61
C ILE A 357 30.66 10.25 13.45
N SER A 358 31.82 9.99 12.84
CA SER A 358 33.11 10.53 13.33
C SER A 358 33.36 11.88 12.68
N GLU A 359 33.62 12.90 13.50
CA GLU A 359 34.06 14.21 13.05
C GLU A 359 35.09 14.75 14.03
N ASN A 360 36.26 15.17 13.52
CA ASN A 360 37.36 15.73 14.32
C ASN A 360 37.84 14.84 15.49
N GLY A 361 37.89 13.51 15.29
CA GLY A 361 38.34 12.54 16.32
C GLY A 361 37.31 12.26 17.42
N GLN A 362 36.06 12.68 17.22
CA GLN A 362 34.97 12.54 18.16
C GLN A 362 33.74 11.93 17.50
N VAL A 363 33.03 11.10 18.25
CA VAL A 363 31.74 10.56 17.84
C VAL A 363 30.65 11.55 18.18
N LYS A 364 29.93 12.00 17.14
CA LYS A 364 28.70 12.78 17.26
C LYS A 364 27.52 11.87 17.01
N ALA A 365 26.48 11.95 17.85
CA ALA A 365 25.27 11.16 17.70
C ALA A 365 24.01 12.00 17.88
N ASN A 366 22.92 11.61 17.21
CA ASN A 366 21.63 12.26 17.29
C ASN A 366 20.46 11.26 17.37
N LEU A 367 19.25 11.82 17.54
CA LEU A 367 17.99 11.11 17.61
C LEU A 367 17.02 11.65 16.56
N GLN A 368 16.25 10.76 15.94
CA GLN A 368 15.19 11.14 15.00
C GLN A 368 14.01 11.83 15.71
N LEU A 369 13.66 11.38 16.93
CA LEU A 369 12.46 11.81 17.65
C LEU A 369 12.84 12.50 18.97
N PRO A 370 12.57 13.81 19.12
CA PRO A 370 12.74 14.50 20.39
C PRO A 370 11.91 13.86 21.50
N GLY A 371 12.48 13.75 22.71
CA GLY A 371 11.81 13.11 23.86
C GLY A 371 12.25 11.68 24.12
N PHE A 372 13.03 11.06 23.23
CA PHE A 372 13.75 9.82 23.55
C PHE A 372 15.08 10.14 24.23
N LYS A 373 15.66 9.13 24.89
CA LYS A 373 16.98 9.22 25.52
C LYS A 373 17.98 8.33 24.78
N LEU A 374 19.13 8.91 24.42
CA LEU A 374 20.24 8.16 23.83
C LEU A 374 21.19 7.72 24.94
N ARG A 375 21.32 6.41 25.16
CA ARG A 375 22.25 5.85 26.16
C ARG A 375 23.36 5.06 25.47
N TYR A 376 24.50 4.97 26.13
CA TYR A 376 25.67 4.29 25.55
C TYR A 376 26.51 3.55 26.60
N THR A 377 27.38 2.67 26.10
CA THR A 377 28.43 1.96 26.83
C THR A 377 29.70 1.93 25.98
N THR A 378 30.87 1.92 26.61
CA THR A 378 32.19 1.89 25.93
C THR A 378 33.02 0.65 26.27
N ASP A 379 32.49 -0.23 27.10
CA ASP A 379 33.10 -1.49 27.54
C ASP A 379 32.60 -2.70 26.73
N GLY A 380 31.79 -2.45 25.69
CA GLY A 380 31.17 -3.48 24.86
C GLY A 380 29.90 -4.11 25.44
N SER A 381 29.48 -3.76 26.66
CA SER A 381 28.22 -4.24 27.25
C SER A 381 26.98 -3.67 26.53
N GLU A 382 25.83 -4.31 26.69
CA GLU A 382 24.56 -3.83 26.12
C GLU A 382 24.05 -2.60 26.90
N PRO A 383 23.78 -1.45 26.25
CA PRO A 383 23.22 -0.30 26.96
C PRO A 383 21.84 -0.62 27.53
N THR A 384 21.61 -0.18 28.77
CA THR A 384 20.33 -0.29 29.48
C THR A 384 19.74 1.10 29.73
N ALA A 385 18.49 1.17 30.22
CA ALA A 385 17.86 2.44 30.56
C ALA A 385 18.64 3.23 31.65
N ASN A 386 19.50 2.55 32.41
CA ASN A 386 20.34 3.12 33.46
C ASN A 386 21.78 3.44 32.99
N SER A 387 22.16 3.04 31.78
CA SER A 387 23.47 3.38 31.20
C SER A 387 23.62 4.88 31.02
N LYS A 388 24.85 5.37 30.86
CA LYS A 388 25.14 6.80 30.76
C LYS A 388 24.41 7.42 29.57
N GLU A 389 23.81 8.59 29.79
CA GLU A 389 23.18 9.36 28.72
C GLU A 389 24.26 10.01 27.85
N PHE A 390 24.08 9.92 26.54
CA PHE A 390 24.96 10.58 25.59
C PHE A 390 24.72 12.08 25.67
N SER A 391 25.74 12.81 26.12
CA SER A 391 25.70 14.27 26.26
C SER A 391 26.84 14.96 25.51
N GLY A 392 27.49 14.26 24.57
CA GLY A 392 28.58 14.78 23.75
C GLY A 392 29.84 13.92 23.78
N ASP A 393 30.94 14.55 23.38
CA ASP A 393 32.17 13.99 22.82
C ASP A 393 32.68 12.72 23.49
N ILE A 394 32.70 11.64 22.70
CA ILE A 394 33.42 10.41 23.00
C ILE A 394 34.51 10.26 21.93
N PRO A 395 35.78 9.98 22.31
CA PRO A 395 36.82 9.64 21.35
C PRO A 395 36.37 8.53 20.41
N ASP A 396 36.57 8.72 19.10
CA ASP A 396 36.26 7.71 18.08
C ASP A 396 37.21 6.49 18.08
N SER A 397 38.23 6.52 18.94
CA SER A 397 39.08 5.36 19.23
C SER A 397 38.42 4.32 20.13
N GLN A 398 37.27 4.61 20.73
CA GLN A 398 36.54 3.67 21.58
C GLN A 398 35.48 2.92 20.78
N THR A 399 35.25 1.65 21.11
CA THR A 399 34.04 0.94 20.70
C THR A 399 32.86 1.51 21.48
N ILE A 400 31.80 1.94 20.79
CA ILE A 400 30.63 2.54 21.43
C ILE A 400 29.37 1.80 21.00
N ASN A 401 28.65 1.25 21.96
CA ASN A 401 27.30 0.73 21.72
C ASN A 401 26.29 1.81 22.09
N PHE A 402 25.41 2.19 21.16
CA PHE A 402 24.33 3.15 21.35
C PHE A 402 22.97 2.45 21.37
N LYS A 403 22.09 2.86 22.27
CA LYS A 403 20.69 2.41 22.29
C LYS A 403 19.75 3.55 22.68
N VAL A 404 18.64 3.62 21.97
CA VAL A 404 17.61 4.64 22.18
C VAL A 404 16.52 4.09 23.08
N PHE A 405 16.08 4.88 24.05
CA PHE A 405 15.05 4.52 25.02
C PHE A 405 13.88 5.50 25.01
N ASN A 406 12.66 4.98 25.10
CA ASN A 406 11.48 5.81 25.37
C ASN A 406 11.40 6.21 26.87
N GLN A 407 10.35 6.95 27.24
CA GLN A 407 10.20 7.48 28.60
C GLN A 407 9.93 6.41 29.66
N VAL A 408 9.41 5.24 29.27
CA VAL A 408 9.16 4.12 30.18
C VAL A 408 10.31 3.10 30.22
N GLY A 409 11.44 3.39 29.55
CA GLY A 409 12.64 2.55 29.59
C GLY A 409 12.65 1.39 28.59
N ARG A 410 11.69 1.32 27.66
CA ARG A 410 11.76 0.37 26.53
C ARG A 410 12.85 0.83 25.57
N GLY A 411 13.80 -0.06 25.28
CA GLY A 411 14.89 0.20 24.35
C GLY A 411 14.56 -0.28 22.94
N GLY A 412 15.05 0.47 21.94
CA GLY A 412 15.10 0.03 20.55
C GLY A 412 16.24 -0.95 20.30
N ARG A 413 16.72 -1.01 19.05
CA ARG A 413 17.90 -1.82 18.70
C ARG A 413 19.20 -1.10 19.06
N THR A 414 20.19 -1.86 19.50
CA THR A 414 21.56 -1.36 19.71
C THR A 414 22.31 -1.26 18.40
N VAL A 415 23.02 -0.16 18.20
CA VAL A 415 23.92 0.07 17.06
C VAL A 415 25.33 0.33 17.58
N LYS A 416 26.34 -0.10 16.81
CA LYS A 416 27.75 -0.04 17.20
C LYS A 416 28.48 0.96 16.31
N PHE A 417 29.23 1.86 16.94
CA PHE A 417 30.21 2.73 16.29
C PHE A 417 31.53 1.98 16.14
#